data_AF-A0A5E7NQZ2-F1
#
_entry.id   AF-A0A5E7NQZ2-F1
#
_cell.length_a   1.000
_cell.length_b   1.000
_cell.length_c   1.000
_cell.angle_alpha   90.00
_cell.angle_beta   90.00
_cell.angle_gamma   90.00
#
_symmetry.space_group_name_H-M   'P 1'
#
loop_
_entity.id
_entity.type
_entity.pdbx_description
1 polymer ?
#
loop_
_entity_poly.entity_id
_entity_poly.type
_entity_poly.pdbx_seq_one_letter_code
_entity_poly.pdbx_strand_id
1 'polypeptide(L)'
;MMFCDGLDDEFSTIAQMKRCSRHALSDAAICTRTPQGGPLANLRHEGDCLMQHAFSRLAQGVGGNRPQTLEELLAGAALLLPMLDVIPNAAIFIKDVQARYVLANRTLVQRCGLKDLRPLLGKTSAQVFPAQLGPGYTEQDRKVLEEGFVLEDQLELHLYGSREPGWCLTHKQPLYNRDGEIIGLAGISVDLQSASETHPAFERLAAVDEHIRANFNRRVTLGELTRIAGISVAQLERYCKRVFHLTPRQMIQKVRLEHAHRLLHTDLPITEVALQCGYTDHSAFTRQFKASTGFTPRQYRQATGH
;
A
#
# COMPACT_ATOMS: atom_id res chain seq x y z
N MET A 1 4.68 -2.27 30.17
CA MET A 1 3.63 -1.40 30.74
C MET A 1 3.29 -0.37 29.67
N MET A 2 2.01 -0.28 29.30
CA MET A 2 1.42 0.48 28.18
C MET A 2 1.77 -0.04 26.77
N PHE A 3 1.10 -1.11 26.35
CA PHE A 3 0.82 -1.45 24.95
C PHE A 3 -0.68 -1.75 24.88
N CYS A 4 -1.47 -0.75 24.50
CA CYS A 4 -2.88 -0.76 24.11
C CYS A 4 -3.29 0.72 24.15
N ASP A 5 -3.74 1.28 23.02
CA ASP A 5 -4.62 2.47 22.87
C ASP A 5 -4.48 3.14 21.48
N GLY A 6 -3.52 2.74 20.63
CA GLY A 6 -3.31 3.38 19.30
C GLY A 6 -4.18 2.90 18.15
N LEU A 7 -4.94 1.80 18.30
CA LEU A 7 -5.84 1.30 17.26
C LEU A 7 -7.29 1.80 17.41
N ASP A 8 -7.59 2.63 18.41
CA ASP A 8 -8.96 3.09 18.68
C ASP A 8 -9.26 4.48 18.07
N ASP A 9 -8.26 5.31 17.78
CA ASP A 9 -8.48 6.70 17.36
C ASP A 9 -8.88 6.88 15.87
N GLU A 10 -8.57 5.93 14.98
CA GLU A 10 -9.14 5.93 13.62
C GLU A 10 -10.55 5.32 13.55
N PHE A 11 -10.97 4.59 14.59
CA PHE A 11 -12.20 3.78 14.58
C PHE A 11 -13.41 4.46 15.24
N SER A 12 -13.23 5.59 15.95
CA SER A 12 -14.33 6.32 16.63
C SER A 12 -14.97 7.44 15.79
N THR A 13 -14.28 7.98 14.79
CA THR A 13 -14.67 9.25 14.12
C THR A 13 -15.99 9.14 13.34
N ILE A 14 -16.31 7.97 12.79
CA ILE A 14 -17.52 7.77 11.96
C ILE A 14 -18.80 7.63 12.81
N ALA A 15 -18.69 7.13 14.06
CA ALA A 15 -19.85 6.96 14.94
C ALA A 15 -20.19 8.25 15.73
N GLN A 16 -19.19 9.06 16.11
CA GLN A 16 -19.41 10.31 16.86
C GLN A 16 -19.85 11.50 16.00
N MET A 17 -19.52 11.54 14.70
CA MET A 17 -19.88 12.68 13.83
C MET A 17 -21.35 12.74 13.39
N LYS A 18 -22.13 11.66 13.52
CA LYS A 18 -23.58 11.65 13.17
C LYS A 18 -24.47 12.50 14.10
N ARG A 19 -23.94 13.10 15.17
CA ARG A 19 -24.69 13.99 16.08
C ARG A 19 -24.59 15.47 15.75
N CYS A 20 -23.58 15.95 15.02
CA CYS A 20 -23.39 17.39 14.80
C CYS A 20 -24.10 17.95 13.56
N SER A 21 -24.41 17.15 12.55
CA SER A 21 -24.88 17.66 11.24
C SER A 21 -26.39 17.97 11.15
N ARG A 22 -27.11 18.09 12.28
CA ARG A 22 -28.57 18.34 12.29
C ARG A 22 -28.99 19.79 12.55
N HIS A 23 -28.07 20.74 12.69
CA HIS A 23 -28.38 22.15 12.93
C HIS A 23 -27.48 23.09 12.09
N ALA A 24 -27.75 23.20 10.78
CA ALA A 24 -27.39 24.36 9.96
C ALA A 24 -28.04 24.24 8.58
N LEU A 25 -29.35 24.44 8.52
CA LEU A 25 -30.08 24.77 7.29
C LEU A 25 -30.79 26.10 7.56
N SER A 26 -30.21 27.22 7.10
CA SER A 26 -31.00 28.31 6.50
C SER A 26 -30.08 29.27 5.72
N ASP A 27 -30.63 29.74 4.59
CA ASP A 27 -30.35 31.02 3.92
C ASP A 27 -29.03 31.20 3.14
N ALA A 28 -29.09 31.01 1.83
CA ALA A 28 -29.46 32.08 0.89
C ALA A 28 -29.16 31.67 -0.56
N ALA A 29 -30.20 31.67 -1.39
CA ALA A 29 -30.09 31.63 -2.84
C ALA A 29 -29.61 32.99 -3.39
N ILE A 30 -28.89 32.99 -4.52
CA ILE A 30 -29.24 33.74 -5.74
C ILE A 30 -28.39 33.25 -6.93
N CYS A 31 -29.12 33.06 -8.02
CA CYS A 31 -28.82 32.64 -9.38
C CYS A 31 -27.76 33.49 -10.13
N THR A 32 -26.91 32.85 -10.94
CA THR A 32 -26.79 33.12 -12.39
C THR A 32 -26.23 31.90 -13.16
N ARG A 33 -26.92 31.51 -14.23
CA ARG A 33 -26.51 30.56 -15.31
C ARG A 33 -25.56 31.32 -16.27
N THR A 34 -24.54 30.82 -16.96
CA THR A 34 -24.23 29.63 -17.80
C THR A 34 -22.79 29.88 -18.37
N PRO A 35 -22.13 29.09 -19.28
CA PRO A 35 -22.35 27.72 -19.78
C PRO A 35 -21.08 26.81 -19.81
N GLN A 36 -21.32 25.50 -19.98
CA GLN A 36 -20.56 24.48 -20.74
C GLN A 36 -19.02 24.32 -20.62
N GLY A 37 -18.62 23.14 -20.13
CA GLY A 37 -17.73 22.21 -20.85
C GLY A 37 -16.24 22.56 -20.98
N GLY A 38 -15.39 22.00 -20.11
CA GLY A 38 -13.92 22.05 -20.24
C GLY A 38 -13.19 21.07 -19.28
N PRO A 39 -11.95 20.66 -19.58
CA PRO A 39 -11.44 19.30 -19.35
C PRO A 39 -10.77 19.11 -17.97
N LEU A 40 -11.54 18.77 -16.94
CA LEU A 40 -10.99 18.33 -15.65
C LEU A 40 -10.88 16.79 -15.52
N ALA A 41 -11.33 16.06 -16.55
CA ALA A 41 -11.36 14.59 -16.56
C ALA A 41 -10.06 13.91 -17.04
N ASN A 42 -9.18 14.63 -17.75
CA ASN A 42 -7.96 14.03 -18.35
C ASN A 42 -6.74 13.99 -17.43
N LEU A 43 -6.63 14.89 -16.43
CA LEU A 43 -5.43 15.01 -15.58
C LEU A 43 -5.20 13.86 -14.58
N ARG A 44 -6.09 12.85 -14.52
CA ARG A 44 -6.15 11.90 -13.40
C ARG A 44 -6.12 10.43 -13.78
N HIS A 45 -6.32 10.10 -15.06
CA HIS A 45 -5.87 8.80 -15.58
C HIS A 45 -4.34 8.76 -15.68
N GLU A 46 -3.72 9.94 -15.69
CA GLU A 46 -2.27 10.10 -15.71
C GLU A 46 -1.61 9.62 -14.42
N GLY A 47 -2.16 9.72 -13.20
CA GLY A 47 -1.42 9.43 -11.95
C GLY A 47 -0.92 7.97 -11.76
N ASP A 48 -1.82 6.99 -11.86
CA ASP A 48 -1.47 5.56 -11.72
C ASP A 48 -0.66 5.08 -12.94
N CYS A 49 -1.05 5.56 -14.12
CA CYS A 49 -0.30 5.41 -15.37
C CYS A 49 1.10 6.04 -15.23
N LEU A 50 1.26 7.18 -14.58
CA LEU A 50 2.51 7.90 -14.38
C LEU A 50 3.42 7.13 -13.45
N MET A 51 2.92 6.47 -12.40
CA MET A 51 3.75 5.65 -11.53
C MET A 51 4.27 4.42 -12.28
N GLN A 52 3.37 3.66 -12.92
CA GLN A 52 3.74 2.50 -13.75
C GLN A 52 4.70 2.90 -14.90
N HIS A 53 4.42 4.01 -15.58
CA HIS A 53 5.27 4.55 -16.63
C HIS A 53 6.59 5.09 -16.10
N ALA A 54 6.62 5.74 -14.94
CA ALA A 54 7.86 6.24 -14.32
C ALA A 54 8.77 5.08 -13.95
N PHE A 55 8.22 4.02 -13.35
CA PHE A 55 8.97 2.82 -13.00
C PHE A 55 9.40 2.00 -14.23
N SER A 56 8.54 1.88 -15.24
CA SER A 56 8.89 1.31 -16.54
C SER A 56 10.04 2.08 -17.21
N ARG A 57 9.99 3.42 -17.21
CA ARG A 57 11.08 4.28 -17.72
C ARG A 57 12.35 4.20 -16.88
N LEU A 58 12.22 4.06 -15.56
CA LEU A 58 13.36 3.87 -14.66
C LEU A 58 14.08 2.56 -14.98
N ALA A 59 13.34 1.46 -15.19
CA ALA A 59 13.92 0.17 -15.53
C ALA A 59 14.47 0.10 -16.96
N GLN A 60 13.82 0.79 -17.91
CA GLN A 60 14.26 0.83 -19.29
C GLN A 60 15.37 1.86 -19.54
N GLY A 61 15.64 2.75 -18.59
CA GLY A 61 16.52 3.91 -18.75
C GLY A 61 15.76 5.13 -19.28
N VAL A 62 15.99 6.30 -18.68
CA VAL A 62 15.35 7.55 -19.12
C VAL A 62 15.97 7.98 -20.45
N GLY A 63 15.17 8.00 -21.53
CA GLY A 63 15.64 8.38 -22.87
C GLY A 63 16.57 7.35 -23.51
N GLY A 64 16.49 6.08 -23.10
CA GLY A 64 17.34 4.99 -23.62
C GLY A 64 18.75 4.93 -23.02
N ASN A 65 19.07 5.81 -22.06
CA ASN A 65 20.36 5.78 -21.37
C ASN A 65 20.24 4.97 -20.07
N ARG A 66 20.69 3.71 -20.11
CA ARG A 66 20.87 2.88 -18.91
C ARG A 66 22.27 3.10 -18.34
N PRO A 67 22.44 3.02 -17.02
CA PRO A 67 23.78 2.99 -16.42
C PRO A 67 24.52 1.70 -16.83
N GLN A 68 25.85 1.70 -16.78
CA GLN A 68 26.63 0.47 -16.90
C GLN A 68 26.69 -0.27 -15.55
N THR A 69 26.79 0.47 -14.44
CA THR A 69 26.91 -0.10 -13.09
C THR A 69 25.94 0.53 -12.11
N LEU A 70 25.73 -0.13 -10.96
CA LEU A 70 24.88 0.40 -9.90
C LEU A 70 25.45 1.71 -9.33
N GLU A 71 26.77 1.83 -9.23
CA GLU A 71 27.45 3.03 -8.73
C GLU A 71 27.19 4.25 -9.62
N GLU A 72 27.18 4.08 -10.95
CA GLU A 72 26.85 5.15 -11.89
C GLU A 72 25.40 5.65 -11.67
N LEU A 73 24.46 4.72 -11.49
CA LEU A 73 23.06 5.06 -11.18
C LEU A 73 22.96 5.79 -9.84
N LEU A 74 23.66 5.29 -8.82
CA LEU A 74 23.64 5.87 -7.48
C LEU A 74 24.22 7.28 -7.44
N ALA A 75 25.26 7.57 -8.24
CA ALA A 75 25.81 8.91 -8.35
C ALA A 75 24.76 9.93 -8.82
N GLY A 76 23.92 9.56 -9.79
CA GLY A 76 22.80 10.40 -10.24
C GLY A 76 21.65 10.46 -9.23
N ALA A 77 21.24 9.31 -8.69
CA ALA A 77 20.12 9.22 -7.75
C ALA A 77 20.40 9.97 -6.42
N ALA A 78 21.65 9.97 -5.95
CA ALA A 78 22.05 10.66 -4.73
C ALA A 78 21.82 12.17 -4.80
N LEU A 79 21.94 12.78 -5.99
CA LEU A 79 21.67 14.21 -6.20
C LEU A 79 20.19 14.56 -6.01
N LEU A 80 19.30 13.60 -6.24
CA LEU A 80 17.86 13.76 -6.10
C LEU A 80 17.35 13.40 -4.71
N LEU A 81 18.18 12.77 -3.86
CA LEU A 81 17.78 12.30 -2.53
C LEU A 81 17.11 13.38 -1.67
N PRO A 82 17.58 14.65 -1.62
CA PRO A 82 16.90 15.70 -0.86
C PRO A 82 15.45 15.96 -1.34
N MET A 83 15.16 15.76 -2.62
CA MET A 83 13.79 15.85 -3.15
C MET A 83 12.95 14.63 -2.80
N LEU A 84 13.57 13.44 -2.74
CA LEU A 84 12.88 12.22 -2.30
C LEU A 84 12.58 12.24 -0.79
N ASP A 85 13.39 12.95 -0.01
CA ASP A 85 13.22 13.12 1.44
C ASP A 85 12.02 13.99 1.82
N VAL A 86 11.55 14.86 0.92
CA VAL A 86 10.37 15.70 1.18
C VAL A 86 9.04 15.01 0.88
N ILE A 87 9.05 13.73 0.49
CA ILE A 87 7.84 12.94 0.24
C ILE A 87 7.49 12.15 1.53
N PRO A 88 6.58 12.66 2.38
CA PRO A 88 6.43 12.15 3.75
C PRO A 88 5.80 10.76 3.84
N ASN A 89 5.01 10.36 2.84
CA ASN A 89 4.22 9.13 2.83
C ASN A 89 4.82 8.03 1.93
N ALA A 90 6.02 8.21 1.40
CA ALA A 90 6.64 7.23 0.52
C ALA A 90 8.04 6.85 1.02
N ALA A 91 8.23 5.58 1.36
CA ALA A 91 9.56 5.01 1.56
C ALA A 91 10.12 4.64 0.18
N ILE A 92 11.27 5.20 -0.17
CA ILE A 92 11.93 4.99 -1.46
C ILE A 92 13.31 4.38 -1.20
N PHE A 93 13.68 3.36 -1.95
CA PHE A 93 14.94 2.65 -1.76
C PHE A 93 15.49 2.05 -3.04
N ILE A 94 16.81 1.85 -3.02
CA ILE A 94 17.55 1.06 -4.01
C ILE A 94 18.33 -0.01 -3.26
N LYS A 95 18.34 -1.23 -3.80
CA LYS A 95 19.12 -2.35 -3.30
C LYS A 95 20.04 -2.90 -4.37
N ASP A 96 21.17 -3.44 -3.94
CA ASP A 96 22.08 -4.19 -4.80
C ASP A 96 21.56 -5.58 -5.16
N VAL A 97 22.31 -6.30 -6.00
CA VAL A 97 22.00 -7.67 -6.43
C VAL A 97 22.04 -8.71 -5.31
N GLN A 98 22.53 -8.35 -4.11
CA GLN A 98 22.42 -9.18 -2.91
C GLN A 98 21.23 -8.78 -2.01
N ALA A 99 20.29 -7.98 -2.53
CA ALA A 99 19.14 -7.43 -1.82
C ALA A 99 19.52 -6.56 -0.61
N ARG A 100 20.69 -5.92 -0.63
CA ARG A 100 21.16 -5.02 0.44
C ARG A 100 20.88 -3.57 0.09
N TYR A 101 20.40 -2.78 1.06
CA TYR A 101 20.16 -1.36 0.87
C TYR A 101 21.44 -0.61 0.51
N VAL A 102 21.39 0.17 -0.58
CA VAL A 102 22.48 1.05 -1.02
C VAL A 102 22.05 2.52 -1.06
N LEU A 103 20.74 2.79 -1.14
CA LEU A 103 20.16 4.12 -1.01
C LEU A 103 18.76 3.99 -0.40
N ALA A 104 18.39 4.94 0.45
CA ALA A 104 17.02 5.10 0.91
C ALA A 104 16.74 6.54 1.31
N ASN A 105 15.50 6.97 1.13
CA ASN A 105 15.05 8.27 1.62
C ASN A 105 14.81 8.26 3.14
N ARG A 106 14.70 9.46 3.71
CA ARG A 106 14.48 9.71 5.13
C ARG A 106 13.23 9.01 5.66
N THR A 107 12.17 8.92 4.85
CA THR A 107 10.93 8.21 5.22
C THR A 107 11.19 6.74 5.54
N LEU A 108 11.98 6.02 4.73
CA LEU A 108 12.34 4.64 5.05
C LEU A 108 13.19 4.53 6.32
N VAL A 109 14.18 5.42 6.49
CA VAL A 109 15.04 5.46 7.69
C VAL A 109 14.19 5.61 8.95
N GLN A 110 13.21 6.51 8.93
CA GLN A 110 12.28 6.73 10.04
C GLN A 110 11.35 5.54 10.27
N ARG A 111 10.83 4.90 9.21
CA ARG A 111 10.02 3.67 9.34
C ARG A 111 10.79 2.55 10.03
N CYS A 112 12.08 2.42 9.74
CA CYS A 112 12.96 1.45 10.40
C CYS A 112 13.33 1.84 11.85
N GLY A 113 12.84 2.96 12.38
CA GLY A 113 13.19 3.46 13.72
C GLY A 113 14.64 3.93 13.85
N LEU A 114 15.30 4.26 12.73
CA LEU A 114 16.70 4.67 12.69
C LEU A 114 16.80 6.20 12.67
N LYS A 115 17.94 6.72 13.18
CA LYS A 115 18.22 8.17 13.18
C LYS A 115 18.85 8.67 11.87
N ASP A 116 19.59 7.80 11.20
CA ASP A 116 20.27 8.10 9.95
C ASP A 116 20.39 6.85 9.06
N LEU A 117 20.81 7.03 7.82
CA LEU A 117 20.85 5.99 6.79
C LEU A 117 21.95 4.94 7.03
N ARG A 118 23.04 5.28 7.74
CA ARG A 118 24.25 4.42 7.79
C ARG A 118 23.99 3.02 8.35
N PRO A 119 23.18 2.82 9.41
CA PRO A 119 22.85 1.49 9.92
C PRO A 119 22.00 0.66 8.96
N LEU A 120 21.40 1.26 7.94
CA LEU A 120 20.59 0.58 6.92
C LEU A 120 21.45 0.05 5.77
N LEU A 121 22.51 0.77 5.40
CA LEU A 121 23.36 0.44 4.25
C LEU A 121 24.03 -0.92 4.42
N GLY A 122 24.08 -1.68 3.32
CA GLY A 122 24.69 -3.01 3.28
C GLY A 122 23.86 -4.10 3.99
N LYS A 123 22.66 -3.80 4.48
CA LYS A 123 21.79 -4.76 5.13
C LYS A 123 20.61 -5.15 4.24
N THR A 124 20.14 -6.39 4.38
CA THR A 124 18.88 -6.84 3.79
C THR A 124 17.69 -6.41 4.65
N SER A 125 16.46 -6.47 4.11
CA SER A 125 15.25 -6.25 4.92
C SER A 125 15.18 -7.19 6.13
N ALA A 126 15.61 -8.44 6.01
CA ALA A 126 15.68 -9.41 7.12
C ALA A 126 16.57 -8.97 8.29
N GLN A 127 17.57 -8.11 8.05
CA GLN A 127 18.51 -7.63 9.06
C GLN A 127 18.10 -6.28 9.68
N VAL A 128 17.08 -5.63 9.12
CA VAL A 128 16.69 -4.25 9.45
C VAL A 128 15.31 -4.23 10.08
N PHE A 129 14.36 -4.88 9.42
CA PHE A 129 13.01 -5.00 9.92
C PHE A 129 12.97 -6.03 11.05
N PRO A 130 11.97 -5.94 11.94
CA PRO A 130 11.75 -6.98 12.93
C PRO A 130 11.83 -8.37 12.28
N ALA A 131 12.41 -9.35 12.98
CA ALA A 131 12.64 -10.72 12.50
C ALA A 131 11.36 -11.34 11.90
N GLN A 132 10.23 -10.81 12.36
CA GLN A 132 8.92 -10.96 11.83
C GLN A 132 8.76 -10.64 10.32
N LEU A 133 8.93 -9.39 9.91
CA LEU A 133 8.58 -8.93 8.56
C LEU A 133 9.72 -9.05 7.55
N GLY A 134 10.95 -8.85 8.02
CA GLY A 134 12.12 -8.69 7.17
C GLY A 134 12.38 -9.86 6.19
N PRO A 135 12.29 -11.14 6.61
CA PRO A 135 12.54 -12.28 5.72
C PRO A 135 11.59 -12.34 4.53
N GLY A 136 10.31 -12.01 4.72
CA GLY A 136 9.32 -11.99 3.64
C GLY A 136 9.66 -10.95 2.58
N TYR A 137 10.08 -9.76 3.00
CA TYR A 137 10.49 -8.70 2.07
C TYR A 137 11.77 -9.06 1.32
N THR A 138 12.75 -9.67 1.98
CA THR A 138 13.99 -10.14 1.32
C THR A 138 13.70 -11.22 0.29
N GLU A 139 12.75 -12.12 0.56
CA GLU A 139 12.34 -13.14 -0.41
C GLU A 139 11.69 -12.52 -1.66
N GLN A 140 10.85 -11.50 -1.48
CA GLN A 140 10.30 -10.77 -2.62
C GLN A 140 11.41 -10.07 -3.42
N ASP A 141 12.36 -9.42 -2.73
CA ASP A 141 13.48 -8.75 -3.39
C ASP A 141 14.29 -9.73 -4.23
N ARG A 142 14.52 -10.96 -3.75
CA ARG A 142 15.20 -12.00 -4.52
C ARG A 142 14.47 -12.36 -5.80
N LYS A 143 13.14 -12.51 -5.77
CA LYS A 143 12.36 -12.75 -7.00
C LYS A 143 12.52 -11.62 -8.02
N VAL A 144 12.56 -10.37 -7.55
CA VAL A 144 12.80 -9.20 -8.41
C VAL A 144 14.20 -9.29 -9.05
N LEU A 145 15.21 -9.69 -8.28
CA LEU A 145 16.61 -9.73 -8.72
C LEU A 145 16.99 -10.96 -9.56
N GLU A 146 16.41 -12.11 -9.25
CA GLU A 146 16.77 -13.41 -9.84
C GLU A 146 15.88 -13.75 -11.05
N GLU A 147 14.59 -13.40 -10.98
CA GLU A 147 13.60 -13.74 -12.01
C GLU A 147 13.20 -12.53 -12.87
N GLY A 148 13.67 -11.32 -12.52
CA GLY A 148 13.19 -10.08 -13.14
C GLY A 148 11.71 -9.80 -12.83
N PHE A 149 11.17 -10.40 -11.76
CA PHE A 149 9.78 -10.22 -11.35
C PHE A 149 9.50 -8.75 -10.99
N VAL A 150 8.37 -8.21 -11.46
CA VAL A 150 7.90 -6.89 -11.07
C VAL A 150 6.82 -7.06 -10.00
N LEU A 151 7.08 -6.52 -8.80
CA LEU A 151 6.07 -6.44 -7.76
C LEU A 151 5.31 -5.13 -7.96
N GLU A 152 4.04 -5.19 -8.35
CA GLU A 152 3.24 -4.03 -8.70
C GLU A 152 2.08 -3.85 -7.73
N ASP A 153 1.95 -2.64 -7.16
CA ASP A 153 0.87 -2.26 -6.24
C ASP A 153 0.54 -3.33 -5.19
N GLN A 154 1.57 -3.98 -4.65
CA GLN A 154 1.37 -5.03 -3.66
C GLN A 154 0.90 -4.39 -2.36
N LEU A 155 -0.29 -4.76 -1.90
CA LEU A 155 -0.78 -4.36 -0.59
C LEU A 155 0.02 -5.11 0.49
N GLU A 156 0.77 -4.34 1.28
CA GLU A 156 1.62 -4.84 2.35
C GLU A 156 1.31 -4.16 3.67
N LEU A 157 1.43 -4.92 4.76
CA LEU A 157 1.41 -4.38 6.10
C LEU A 157 2.85 -4.16 6.57
N HIS A 158 3.20 -2.92 6.91
CA HIS A 158 4.51 -2.54 7.44
C HIS A 158 4.35 -2.14 8.91
N LEU A 159 5.40 -2.34 9.72
CA LEU A 159 5.50 -1.81 11.08
C LEU A 159 6.25 -0.48 11.02
N TYR A 160 5.63 0.60 11.51
CA TYR A 160 6.23 1.93 11.54
C TYR A 160 7.10 2.10 12.79
N GLY A 161 7.83 3.22 12.90
CA GLY A 161 8.75 3.48 14.03
C GLY A 161 8.08 3.44 15.42
N SER A 162 6.77 3.69 15.50
CA SER A 162 5.94 3.53 16.71
C SER A 162 5.62 2.06 17.04
N ARG A 163 6.01 1.11 16.17
CA ARG A 163 5.59 -0.30 16.13
C ARG A 163 4.10 -0.50 15.82
N GLU A 164 3.41 0.54 15.38
CA GLU A 164 2.04 0.39 14.88
C GLU A 164 2.07 -0.19 13.46
N PRO A 165 1.19 -1.15 13.16
CA PRO A 165 1.03 -1.65 11.81
C PRO A 165 0.27 -0.64 10.94
N GLY A 166 0.71 -0.45 9.71
CA GLY A 166 -0.01 0.34 8.72
C GLY A 166 0.15 -0.22 7.31
N TRP A 167 -0.82 0.11 6.47
CA TRP A 167 -0.91 -0.43 5.11
C TRP A 167 -0.21 0.46 4.11
N CYS A 168 0.56 -0.15 3.22
CA CYS A 168 1.18 0.53 2.09
C CYS A 168 0.95 -0.25 0.80
N LEU A 169 1.07 0.45 -0.33
CA LEU A 169 1.24 -0.16 -1.63
C LEU A 169 2.72 -0.12 -2.00
N THR A 170 3.28 -1.30 -2.23
CA THR A 170 4.69 -1.48 -2.57
C THR A 170 4.83 -1.82 -4.05
N HIS A 171 5.68 -1.06 -4.74
CA HIS A 171 6.18 -1.37 -6.07
C HIS A 171 7.68 -1.68 -5.99
N LYS A 172 8.13 -2.75 -6.66
CA LYS A 172 9.54 -3.11 -6.79
C LYS A 172 9.84 -3.52 -8.22
N GLN A 173 10.94 -3.02 -8.75
CA GLN A 173 11.32 -3.27 -10.13
C GLN A 173 12.83 -3.51 -10.26
N PRO A 174 13.25 -4.49 -11.09
CA PRO A 174 14.66 -4.65 -11.43
C PRO A 174 15.22 -3.40 -12.13
N LEU A 175 16.48 -3.08 -11.81
CA LEU A 175 17.29 -2.09 -12.50
C LEU A 175 18.23 -2.83 -13.45
N TYR A 176 18.25 -2.43 -14.72
CA TYR A 176 19.07 -3.06 -15.75
C TYR A 176 20.23 -2.18 -16.18
N ASN A 177 21.39 -2.79 -16.47
CA ASN A 177 22.47 -2.11 -17.17
C ASN A 177 22.21 -2.04 -18.70
N ARG A 178 23.18 -1.46 -19.43
CA ARG A 178 23.16 -1.36 -20.91
C ARG A 178 23.18 -2.73 -21.60
N ASP A 179 23.79 -3.72 -20.97
CA ASP A 179 23.86 -5.10 -21.48
C ASP A 179 22.59 -5.91 -21.19
N GLY A 180 21.63 -5.33 -20.46
CA GLY A 180 20.36 -5.99 -20.11
C GLY A 180 20.43 -6.88 -18.88
N GLU A 181 21.50 -6.80 -18.11
CA GLU A 181 21.69 -7.53 -16.85
C GLU A 181 21.09 -6.77 -15.67
N ILE A 182 20.55 -7.49 -14.69
CA ILE A 182 20.05 -6.88 -13.45
C ILE A 182 21.23 -6.45 -12.58
N ILE A 183 21.31 -5.16 -12.27
CA ILE A 183 22.35 -4.55 -11.42
C ILE A 183 21.84 -4.15 -10.04
N GLY A 184 20.55 -4.33 -9.79
CA GLY A 184 19.91 -4.04 -8.51
C GLY A 184 18.40 -3.96 -8.66
N LEU A 185 17.73 -3.40 -7.66
CA LEU A 185 16.31 -3.07 -7.73
C LEU A 185 16.04 -1.69 -7.16
N ALA A 186 14.98 -1.06 -7.63
CA ALA A 186 14.39 0.11 -7.01
C ALA A 186 13.01 -0.25 -6.47
N GLY A 187 12.62 0.36 -5.37
CA GLY A 187 11.29 0.20 -4.82
C GLY A 187 10.75 1.45 -4.15
N ILE A 188 9.43 1.52 -4.10
CA ILE A 188 8.66 2.52 -3.36
C ILE A 188 7.56 1.83 -2.58
N SER A 189 7.34 2.27 -1.35
CA SER A 189 6.21 1.83 -0.52
C SER A 189 5.45 3.06 -0.05
N VAL A 190 4.28 3.29 -0.65
CA VAL A 190 3.43 4.47 -0.39
C VAL A 190 2.37 4.12 0.65
N ASP A 191 2.32 4.88 1.73
CA ASP A 191 1.32 4.71 2.79
C ASP A 191 -0.07 5.01 2.26
N LEU A 192 -1.03 4.19 2.64
CA LEU A 192 -2.43 4.45 2.35
C LEU A 192 -2.89 5.64 3.20
N GLN A 193 -3.16 6.75 2.54
CA GLN A 193 -3.77 7.93 3.17
C GLN A 193 -5.26 7.66 3.47
N SER A 194 -5.78 8.34 4.49
CA SER A 194 -7.20 8.37 4.80
C SER A 194 -7.99 8.85 3.58
N ALA A 195 -9.16 8.27 3.37
CA ALA A 195 -9.95 8.49 2.17
C ALA A 195 -10.24 9.98 1.93
N SER A 196 -10.12 10.44 0.69
CA SER A 196 -10.38 11.85 0.36
C SER A 196 -11.88 12.13 0.34
N GLU A 197 -12.39 12.71 1.43
CA GLU A 197 -13.82 13.06 1.61
C GLU A 197 -14.31 14.15 0.65
N THR A 198 -13.40 14.91 0.05
CA THR A 198 -13.71 16.04 -0.84
C THR A 198 -14.08 15.62 -2.25
N HIS A 199 -13.98 14.33 -2.59
CA HIS A 199 -14.28 13.86 -3.93
C HIS A 199 -15.81 13.73 -4.17
N PRO A 200 -16.38 14.21 -5.29
CA PRO A 200 -17.83 14.12 -5.55
C PRO A 200 -18.41 12.70 -5.66
N ALA A 201 -17.56 11.69 -5.80
CA ALA A 201 -17.97 10.28 -5.75
C ALA A 201 -17.80 9.64 -4.37
N PHE A 202 -17.31 10.38 -3.37
CA PHE A 202 -17.00 9.87 -2.03
C PHE A 202 -18.21 9.20 -1.39
N GLU A 203 -19.39 9.83 -1.40
CA GLU A 203 -20.61 9.24 -0.82
C GLU A 203 -20.97 7.86 -1.42
N ARG A 204 -20.91 7.76 -2.75
CA ARG A 204 -21.18 6.50 -3.47
C ARG A 204 -20.14 5.42 -3.15
N LEU A 205 -18.89 5.84 -2.94
CA LEU A 205 -17.78 4.95 -2.61
C LEU A 205 -17.72 4.59 -1.13
N ALA A 206 -18.20 5.45 -0.25
CA ALA A 206 -18.37 5.17 1.17
C ALA A 206 -19.39 4.04 1.37
N ALA A 207 -20.50 4.05 0.60
CA ALA A 207 -21.46 2.95 0.59
C ALA A 207 -20.83 1.63 0.10
N VAL A 208 -19.89 1.69 -0.87
CA VAL A 208 -19.12 0.52 -1.31
C VAL A 208 -18.20 0.01 -0.20
N ASP A 209 -17.45 0.89 0.47
CA ASP A 209 -16.57 0.52 1.58
C ASP A 209 -17.35 -0.09 2.75
N GLU A 210 -18.47 0.54 3.14
CA GLU A 210 -19.38 0.03 4.18
C GLU A 210 -19.90 -1.36 3.82
N HIS A 211 -20.33 -1.56 2.57
CA HIS A 211 -20.77 -2.86 2.11
C HIS A 211 -19.66 -3.92 2.17
N ILE A 212 -18.43 -3.58 1.74
CA ILE A 212 -17.27 -4.47 1.85
C ILE A 212 -17.01 -4.83 3.31
N ARG A 213 -17.02 -3.86 4.22
CA ARG A 213 -16.80 -4.07 5.67
C ARG A 213 -17.88 -4.92 6.31
N ALA A 214 -19.12 -4.86 5.83
CA ALA A 214 -20.20 -5.69 6.34
C ALA A 214 -20.22 -7.11 5.74
N ASN A 215 -19.61 -7.34 4.58
CA ASN A 215 -19.77 -8.58 3.81
C ASN A 215 -18.45 -9.26 3.41
N PHE A 216 -17.30 -8.81 3.91
CA PHE A 216 -15.98 -9.34 3.51
C PHE A 216 -15.82 -10.84 3.73
N ASN A 217 -16.54 -11.41 4.70
CA ASN A 217 -16.51 -12.83 5.09
C ASN A 217 -17.20 -13.76 4.08
N ARG A 218 -17.82 -13.22 3.03
CA ARG A 218 -18.34 -13.98 1.89
C ARG A 218 -17.73 -13.50 0.58
N ARG A 219 -18.13 -14.13 -0.52
CA ARG A 219 -17.81 -13.66 -1.87
C ARG A 219 -18.57 -12.35 -2.14
N VAL A 220 -17.83 -11.26 -2.25
CA VAL A 220 -18.32 -9.95 -2.74
C VAL A 220 -17.92 -9.81 -4.21
N THR A 221 -18.89 -9.50 -5.08
CA THR A 221 -18.65 -9.44 -6.54
C THR A 221 -18.58 -8.00 -7.03
N LEU A 222 -17.83 -7.75 -8.11
CA LEU A 222 -17.81 -6.40 -8.72
C LEU A 222 -19.21 -5.95 -9.16
N GLY A 223 -20.05 -6.85 -9.67
CA GLY A 223 -21.43 -6.54 -10.06
C GLY A 223 -22.34 -6.12 -8.89
N GLU A 224 -22.04 -6.58 -7.68
CA GLU A 224 -22.71 -6.11 -6.47
C GLU A 224 -22.28 -4.68 -6.10
N LEU A 225 -20.97 -4.42 -6.15
CA LEU A 225 -20.42 -3.10 -5.83
C LEU A 225 -20.81 -2.02 -6.85
N THR A 226 -20.87 -2.35 -8.14
CA THR A 226 -21.32 -1.43 -9.19
C THR A 226 -22.79 -1.04 -9.02
N ARG A 227 -23.64 -1.99 -8.58
CA ARG A 227 -25.05 -1.72 -8.30
C ARG A 227 -25.22 -0.75 -7.13
N ILE A 228 -24.38 -0.86 -6.11
CA ILE A 228 -24.37 0.03 -4.95
C ILE A 228 -23.94 1.44 -5.37
N ALA A 229 -22.84 1.55 -6.11
CA ALA A 229 -22.31 2.85 -6.51
C ALA A 229 -23.05 3.49 -7.71
N GLY A 230 -23.87 2.74 -8.44
CA GLY A 230 -24.58 3.20 -9.64
C GLY A 230 -23.65 3.56 -10.81
N ILE A 231 -22.53 2.87 -10.96
CA ILE A 231 -21.48 3.16 -11.95
C ILE A 231 -20.95 1.88 -12.61
N SER A 232 -20.27 2.00 -13.75
CA SER A 232 -19.65 0.85 -14.41
C SER A 232 -18.47 0.29 -13.62
N VAL A 233 -18.06 -0.95 -13.93
CA VAL A 233 -16.88 -1.58 -13.30
C VAL A 233 -15.62 -0.73 -13.47
N ALA A 234 -15.35 -0.25 -14.69
CA ALA A 234 -14.19 0.60 -14.95
C ALA A 234 -14.22 1.92 -14.17
N GLN A 235 -15.42 2.51 -13.99
CA GLN A 235 -15.57 3.70 -13.15
C GLN A 235 -15.34 3.39 -11.68
N LEU A 236 -15.84 2.26 -11.19
CA LEU A 236 -15.66 1.80 -9.81
C LEU A 236 -14.18 1.60 -9.50
N GLU A 237 -13.46 0.85 -10.33
CA GLU A 237 -12.02 0.62 -10.15
C GLU A 237 -11.25 1.94 -10.10
N ARG A 238 -11.51 2.83 -11.07
CA ARG A 238 -10.90 4.15 -11.14
C ARG A 238 -11.21 5.03 -9.94
N TYR A 239 -12.45 5.02 -9.47
CA TYR A 239 -12.85 5.87 -8.35
C TYR A 239 -12.35 5.33 -7.01
N CYS A 240 -12.38 4.01 -6.79
CA CYS A 240 -11.77 3.39 -5.62
C CYS A 240 -10.27 3.70 -5.55
N LYS A 241 -9.54 3.55 -6.66
CA LYS A 241 -8.12 3.92 -6.75
C LYS A 241 -7.90 5.41 -6.44
N ARG A 242 -8.80 6.29 -6.88
CA ARG A 242 -8.63 7.73 -6.65
C ARG A 242 -8.97 8.20 -5.24
N VAL A 243 -9.95 7.57 -4.60
CA VAL A 243 -10.45 8.00 -3.29
C VAL A 243 -9.79 7.24 -2.14
N PHE A 244 -9.54 5.95 -2.33
CA PHE A 244 -8.99 5.06 -1.32
C PHE A 244 -7.58 4.56 -1.65
N HIS A 245 -7.02 4.92 -2.80
CA HIS A 245 -5.74 4.39 -3.31
C HIS A 245 -5.74 2.87 -3.55
N LEU A 246 -6.90 2.22 -3.50
CA LEU A 246 -7.05 0.77 -3.61
C LEU A 246 -8.02 0.37 -4.72
N THR A 247 -7.77 -0.76 -5.36
CA THR A 247 -8.81 -1.45 -6.14
C THR A 247 -9.88 -2.04 -5.21
N PRO A 248 -11.11 -2.29 -5.70
CA PRO A 248 -12.13 -2.98 -4.90
C PRO A 248 -11.67 -4.32 -4.34
N ARG A 249 -10.86 -5.07 -5.11
CA ARG A 249 -10.26 -6.33 -4.67
C ARG A 249 -9.28 -6.11 -3.51
N GLN A 250 -8.41 -5.10 -3.59
CA GLN A 250 -7.49 -4.76 -2.51
C GLN A 250 -8.23 -4.24 -1.26
N MET A 251 -9.34 -3.49 -1.42
CA MET A 251 -10.19 -3.09 -0.29
C MET A 251 -10.74 -4.31 0.45
N ILE A 252 -11.29 -5.30 -0.28
CA ILE A 252 -11.77 -6.56 0.31
C ILE A 252 -10.62 -7.29 1.02
N GLN A 253 -9.45 -7.41 0.37
CA GLN A 253 -8.28 -8.07 0.97
C GLN A 253 -7.82 -7.37 2.25
N LYS A 254 -7.73 -6.03 2.24
CA LYS A 254 -7.37 -5.21 3.40
C LYS A 254 -8.29 -5.51 4.59
N VAL A 255 -9.60 -5.41 4.40
CA VAL A 255 -10.58 -5.67 5.47
C VAL A 255 -10.50 -7.12 5.99
N ARG A 256 -10.36 -8.11 5.08
CA ARG A 256 -10.19 -9.52 5.48
C ARG A 256 -8.94 -9.73 6.34
N LEU A 257 -7.83 -9.11 5.95
CA LEU A 257 -6.57 -9.22 6.67
C LEU A 257 -6.61 -8.46 8.00
N GLU A 258 -7.23 -7.29 8.08
CA GLU A 258 -7.48 -6.58 9.34
C GLU A 258 -8.31 -7.43 10.32
N HIS A 259 -9.33 -8.13 9.81
CA HIS A 259 -10.09 -9.06 10.64
C HIS A 259 -9.24 -10.27 11.07
N ALA A 260 -8.45 -10.83 10.15
CA ALA A 260 -7.54 -11.94 10.44
C ALA A 260 -6.53 -11.57 11.54
N HIS A 261 -5.97 -10.35 11.51
CA HIS A 261 -5.05 -9.87 12.54
C HIS A 261 -5.69 -9.96 13.93
N ARG A 262 -6.92 -9.46 14.08
CA ARG A 262 -7.67 -9.56 15.36
C ARG A 262 -7.92 -10.99 15.79
N LEU A 263 -8.39 -11.84 14.88
CA LEU A 263 -8.68 -13.24 15.19
C LEU A 263 -7.41 -14.06 15.50
N LEU A 264 -6.27 -13.70 14.94
CA LEU A 264 -5.01 -14.41 15.19
C LEU A 264 -4.47 -14.22 16.61
N HIS A 265 -4.92 -13.19 17.33
CA HIS A 265 -4.66 -13.00 18.77
C HIS A 265 -5.54 -13.89 19.68
N THR A 266 -6.48 -14.63 19.11
CA THR A 266 -7.31 -15.61 19.84
C THR A 266 -6.79 -17.02 19.65
N ASP A 267 -7.31 -17.96 20.44
CA ASP A 267 -7.01 -19.39 20.34
C ASP A 267 -7.74 -20.11 19.19
N LEU A 268 -8.49 -19.39 18.34
CA LEU A 268 -9.20 -19.99 17.22
C LEU A 268 -8.24 -20.77 16.30
N PRO A 269 -8.59 -21.98 15.82
CA PRO A 269 -7.78 -22.68 14.82
C PRO A 269 -7.58 -21.81 13.57
N ILE A 270 -6.40 -21.86 12.95
CA ILE A 270 -6.11 -21.04 11.75
C ILE A 270 -7.10 -21.34 10.61
N THR A 271 -7.61 -22.58 10.54
CA THR A 271 -8.67 -22.98 9.60
C THR A 271 -9.97 -22.21 9.85
N GLU A 272 -10.34 -21.99 11.11
CA GLU A 272 -11.52 -21.23 11.50
C GLU A 272 -11.33 -19.73 11.22
N VAL A 273 -10.15 -19.20 11.52
CA VAL A 273 -9.77 -17.83 11.14
C VAL A 273 -9.92 -17.62 9.62
N ALA A 274 -9.43 -18.57 8.81
CA ALA A 274 -9.55 -18.49 7.36
C ALA A 274 -11.02 -18.42 6.90
N LEU A 275 -11.89 -19.27 7.47
CA LEU A 275 -13.32 -19.31 7.15
C LEU A 275 -14.02 -18.01 7.55
N GLN A 276 -13.76 -17.48 8.75
CA GLN A 276 -14.36 -16.23 9.22
C GLN A 276 -13.88 -15.00 8.42
N CYS A 277 -12.67 -15.07 7.86
CA CYS A 277 -12.16 -14.07 6.92
C CYS A 277 -12.66 -14.27 5.47
N GLY A 278 -13.54 -15.25 5.20
CA GLY A 278 -14.16 -15.47 3.90
C GLY A 278 -13.26 -16.15 2.86
N TYR A 279 -12.29 -16.94 3.31
CA TYR A 279 -11.51 -17.83 2.46
C TYR A 279 -12.14 -19.23 2.45
N THR A 280 -12.15 -19.86 1.28
CA THR A 280 -12.71 -21.21 1.09
C THR A 280 -11.84 -22.29 1.70
N ASP A 281 -10.53 -22.04 1.81
CA ASP A 281 -9.58 -22.98 2.38
C ASP A 281 -8.40 -22.25 3.04
N HIS A 282 -7.79 -22.95 4.00
CA HIS A 282 -6.66 -22.48 4.79
C HIS A 282 -5.42 -22.17 3.96
N SER A 283 -5.20 -22.88 2.84
CA SER A 283 -4.02 -22.71 1.99
C SER A 283 -4.07 -21.41 1.20
N ALA A 284 -5.23 -21.05 0.66
CA ALA A 284 -5.47 -19.76 0.02
C ALA A 284 -5.29 -18.60 1.01
N PHE A 285 -5.86 -18.72 2.21
CA PHE A 285 -5.66 -17.74 3.28
C PHE A 285 -4.17 -17.60 3.65
N THR A 286 -3.49 -18.70 3.92
CA THR A 286 -2.07 -18.68 4.32
C THR A 286 -1.18 -18.03 3.27
N ARG A 287 -1.39 -18.33 1.98
CA ARG A 287 -0.64 -17.69 0.89
C ARG A 287 -0.91 -16.19 0.83
N GLN A 288 -2.17 -15.78 0.89
CA GLN A 288 -2.52 -14.35 0.83
C GLN A 288 -2.01 -13.58 2.05
N PHE A 289 -2.17 -14.15 3.24
CA PHE A 289 -1.67 -13.56 4.49
C PHE A 289 -0.15 -13.42 4.43
N LYS A 290 0.57 -14.45 3.95
CA LYS A 290 2.02 -14.39 3.77
C LYS A 290 2.45 -13.37 2.73
N ALA A 291 1.74 -13.27 1.61
CA ALA A 291 2.05 -12.28 0.58
C ALA A 291 1.92 -10.84 1.11
N SER A 292 0.90 -10.57 1.94
CA SER A 292 0.62 -9.23 2.45
C SER A 292 1.35 -8.87 3.75
N THR A 293 1.74 -9.86 4.57
CA THR A 293 2.38 -9.62 5.88
C THR A 293 3.82 -10.11 5.95
N GLY A 294 4.29 -10.87 4.97
CA GLY A 294 5.58 -11.58 5.03
C GLY A 294 5.51 -12.94 5.75
N PHE A 295 4.39 -13.30 6.38
CA PHE A 295 4.30 -14.46 7.28
C PHE A 295 3.17 -15.43 7.02
N THR A 296 3.36 -16.68 7.41
CA THR A 296 2.19 -17.55 7.60
C THR A 296 1.38 -17.11 8.81
N PRO A 297 0.05 -17.32 8.84
CA PRO A 297 -0.79 -16.96 9.98
C PRO A 297 -0.32 -17.56 11.32
N ARG A 298 0.24 -18.78 11.27
CA ARG A 298 0.82 -19.45 12.45
C ARG A 298 2.05 -18.71 12.98
N GLN A 299 2.98 -18.33 12.10
CA GLN A 299 4.16 -17.56 12.48
C GLN A 299 3.76 -16.19 13.03
N TYR A 300 2.76 -15.56 12.43
CA TYR A 300 2.22 -14.29 12.91
C TYR A 300 1.68 -14.42 14.33
N ARG A 301 0.81 -15.40 14.60
CA ARG A 301 0.29 -15.68 15.96
C ARG A 301 1.40 -15.93 16.97
N GLN A 302 2.44 -16.69 16.62
CA GLN A 302 3.55 -16.97 17.54
C GLN A 302 4.38 -15.71 17.85
N ALA A 303 4.48 -14.79 16.88
CA ALA A 303 5.24 -13.57 17.05
C ALA A 303 4.47 -12.46 17.79
N THR A 304 3.14 -12.51 17.80
CA THR A 304 2.28 -11.50 18.43
C THR A 304 1.48 -12.01 19.63
N GLY A 305 1.43 -13.32 19.84
CA GLY A 305 0.86 -13.96 21.02
C GLY A 305 1.81 -13.86 22.21
N HIS A 306 1.26 -13.48 23.37
CA HIS A 306 1.89 -13.68 24.67
C HIS A 306 1.56 -15.08 25.17
#